data_AF-A0AAD7K7Y8-F1
#
_entry.id   AF-A0AAD7K7Y8-F1
#
_cell.length_a   1.000
_cell.length_b   1.000
_cell.length_c   1.000
_cell.angle_alpha   90.00
_cell.angle_beta   90.00
_cell.angle_gamma   90.00
#
_symmetry.space_group_name_H-M   'P 1'
#
loop_
_entity.id
_entity.type
_entity.pdbx_description
1 polymer ?
#
loop_
_entity_poly.entity_id
_entity_poly.type
_entity_poly.pdbx_seq_one_letter_code
_entity_poly.pdbx_strand_id
1 'polypeptide(L)'
;MVNTAGTNGTDNGERPSDDVLKESLMRYARLQLKVPARLANLASEHNYRIGKTNLNNLNKEFNIPTTHKPPPLPVVTTLVCAKLENDLAQGNGPEAWIRAGRGERE
;
A
#
# COMPACT_ATOMS: atom_id res chain seq x y z
N MET A 1 30.20 -20.59 -29.02
CA MET A 1 29.79 -19.21 -29.36
C MET A 1 29.03 -18.66 -28.17
N VAL A 2 29.52 -17.57 -27.56
CA VAL A 2 28.85 -16.91 -26.43
C VAL A 2 28.08 -15.70 -26.97
N ASN A 3 26.81 -15.56 -26.60
CA ASN A 3 26.02 -14.40 -27.00
C ASN A 3 26.42 -13.21 -26.12
N THR A 4 27.32 -12.36 -26.63
CA THR A 4 27.89 -11.19 -25.92
C THR A 4 26.94 -9.98 -25.88
N ALA A 5 25.70 -10.10 -26.36
CA ALA A 5 24.71 -9.03 -26.34
C ALA A 5 23.54 -9.43 -25.42
N GLY A 6 23.77 -9.36 -24.12
CA GLY A 6 22.73 -9.50 -23.10
C GLY A 6 21.85 -8.25 -23.01
N THR A 7 21.40 -7.69 -24.12
CA THR A 7 20.51 -6.53 -24.15
C THR A 7 19.07 -7.04 -24.16
N ASN A 8 18.48 -7.19 -22.98
CA ASN A 8 17.03 -7.39 -22.88
C ASN A 8 16.36 -6.05 -23.23
N GLY A 9 15.98 -5.90 -24.51
CA GLY A 9 15.62 -4.65 -25.16
C GLY A 9 14.22 -4.13 -24.83
N THR A 10 13.97 -3.78 -23.58
CA THR A 10 12.85 -2.89 -23.23
C THR A 10 13.40 -1.61 -22.64
N ASP A 11 13.16 -0.51 -23.35
CA ASP A 11 13.32 0.83 -22.80
C ASP A 11 12.36 0.98 -21.61
N ASN A 12 12.93 1.07 -20.41
CA ASN A 12 12.17 1.22 -19.18
C ASN A 12 11.76 2.70 -18.94
N GLY A 13 12.07 3.59 -19.88
CA GLY A 13 11.94 5.03 -19.71
C GLY A 13 12.95 5.59 -18.73
N GLU A 14 12.73 6.85 -18.33
CA GLU A 14 13.59 7.55 -17.37
C GLU A 14 13.16 7.20 -15.95
N ARG A 15 14.11 6.81 -15.10
CA ARG A 15 13.84 6.55 -13.67
C ARG A 15 13.67 7.90 -12.97
N PRO A 16 12.51 8.18 -12.35
CA PRO A 16 12.31 9.39 -11.56
C PRO A 16 13.22 9.41 -10.33
N SER A 17 13.42 10.59 -9.74
CA SER A 17 14.09 10.70 -8.43
C SER A 17 13.41 9.81 -7.39
N ASP A 18 14.20 9.18 -6.52
CA ASP A 18 13.71 8.20 -5.55
C ASP A 18 12.67 8.79 -4.58
N ASP A 19 12.76 10.08 -4.26
CA ASP A 19 11.77 10.76 -3.41
C ASP A 19 10.39 10.82 -4.09
N VAL A 20 10.35 11.18 -5.38
CA VAL A 20 9.13 11.28 -6.18
C VAL A 20 8.52 9.89 -6.41
N LEU A 21 9.38 8.91 -6.67
CA LEU A 21 8.97 7.53 -6.87
C LEU A 21 8.38 6.93 -5.59
N LYS A 22 9.03 7.17 -4.44
CA LYS A 22 8.56 6.73 -3.12
C LYS A 22 7.21 7.35 -2.77
N GLU A 23 7.05 8.65 -2.96
CA GLU A 23 5.79 9.35 -2.70
C GLU A 23 4.65 8.78 -3.55
N SER A 24 4.90 8.60 -4.84
CA SER A 24 3.93 8.03 -5.80
C SER A 24 3.53 6.61 -5.42
N LEU A 25 4.50 5.74 -5.14
CA LEU A 25 4.24 4.36 -4.73
C LEU A 25 3.50 4.28 -3.39
N MET A 26 3.80 5.15 -2.43
CA MET A 26 3.08 5.24 -1.16
C MET A 26 1.62 5.69 -1.37
N ARG A 27 1.38 6.66 -2.25
CA ARG A 27 0.04 7.09 -2.65
C ARG A 27 -0.74 5.93 -3.25
N TYR A 28 -0.13 5.16 -4.16
CA TYR A 28 -0.77 3.98 -4.76
C TYR A 28 -1.08 2.88 -3.73
N ALA A 29 -0.23 2.73 -2.71
CA ALA A 29 -0.46 1.80 -1.61
C ALA A 29 -1.65 2.22 -0.74
N ARG A 30 -1.76 3.50 -0.40
CA ARG A 30 -2.91 4.07 0.33
C ARG A 30 -4.23 3.88 -0.42
N LEU A 31 -4.21 4.05 -1.75
CA LEU A 31 -5.35 3.82 -2.63
C LEU A 31 -5.63 2.34 -2.90
N GLN A 32 -4.85 1.42 -2.32
CA GLN A 32 -4.95 -0.03 -2.50
C GLN A 32 -4.96 -0.46 -3.99
N LEU A 33 -4.23 0.27 -4.85
CA LEU A 33 -4.19 -0.05 -6.27
C LEU A 33 -3.56 -1.42 -6.51
N LYS A 34 -4.19 -2.21 -7.37
CA LYS A 34 -3.64 -3.50 -7.82
C LYS A 34 -2.37 -3.26 -8.66
N VAL A 35 -1.46 -4.23 -8.66
CA VAL A 35 -0.20 -4.23 -9.42
C VAL A 35 -0.34 -3.71 -10.87
N PRO A 36 -1.27 -4.18 -11.73
CA PRO A 36 -1.38 -3.68 -13.10
C PRO A 36 -1.72 -2.18 -13.17
N ALA A 37 -2.56 -1.68 -12.26
CA ALA A 37 -2.91 -0.27 -12.20
C ALA A 37 -1.72 0.58 -11.74
N ARG A 38 -0.91 0.09 -10.80
CA ARG A 38 0.33 0.79 -10.38
C ARG A 38 1.32 0.92 -11.54
N LEU A 39 1.48 -0.14 -12.33
CA LEU A 39 2.35 -0.14 -13.51
C LEU A 39 1.85 0.83 -14.59
N ALA A 40 0.53 0.86 -14.83
CA ALA A 40 -0.08 1.81 -15.75
C ALA A 40 0.14 3.26 -15.28
N ASN A 41 -0.07 3.55 -14.00
CA ASN A 41 0.12 4.89 -13.45
C ASN A 41 1.59 5.32 -13.47
N LEU A 42 2.54 4.43 -13.20
CA LEU A 42 3.97 4.72 -13.34
C LEU A 42 4.35 5.05 -14.79
N ALA A 43 3.78 4.31 -15.74
CA ALA A 43 4.00 4.59 -17.16
C ALA A 43 3.35 5.91 -17.61
N SER A 44 2.18 6.29 -17.06
CA SER A 44 1.49 7.52 -17.47
C SER A 44 1.99 8.78 -16.77
N GLU A 45 2.27 8.72 -15.46
CA GLU A 45 2.64 9.88 -14.65
C GLU A 45 4.14 10.19 -14.75
N HIS A 46 4.97 9.15 -14.86
CA HIS A 46 6.43 9.26 -14.76
C HIS A 46 7.17 8.78 -16.01
N ASN A 47 6.44 8.35 -17.05
CA ASN A 47 6.99 7.66 -18.22
C ASN A 47 7.89 6.46 -17.86
N TYR A 48 7.70 5.88 -16.67
CA TYR A 48 8.55 4.83 -16.13
C TYR A 48 7.90 3.46 -16.33
N ARG A 49 8.40 2.71 -17.31
CA ARG A 49 7.81 1.45 -17.79
C ARG A 49 8.58 0.27 -17.20
N ILE A 50 8.10 -0.24 -16.08
CA ILE A 50 8.73 -1.38 -15.39
C ILE A 50 7.84 -2.63 -15.36
N GLY A 51 8.47 -3.78 -15.15
CA GLY A 51 7.78 -5.03 -14.87
C GLY A 51 7.41 -5.21 -13.39
N LYS A 52 6.53 -6.19 -13.13
CA LYS A 52 6.07 -6.56 -11.78
C LYS A 52 7.22 -6.86 -10.81
N THR A 53 8.27 -7.54 -11.26
CA THR A 53 9.42 -7.90 -10.41
C THR A 53 10.15 -6.65 -9.91
N ASN A 54 10.39 -5.68 -10.79
CA ASN A 54 11.02 -4.41 -10.43
C ASN A 54 10.13 -3.59 -9.49
N LEU A 55 8.82 -3.55 -9.75
CA LEU A 55 7.88 -2.89 -8.85
C LEU A 55 7.90 -3.52 -7.44
N ASN A 56 7.99 -4.85 -7.35
CA ASN A 56 8.10 -5.53 -6.06
C ASN A 56 9.43 -5.24 -5.35
N ASN A 57 10.54 -5.14 -6.09
CA ASN A 57 11.83 -4.78 -5.53
C ASN A 57 11.82 -3.34 -4.99
N LEU A 58 11.27 -2.39 -5.76
CA LEU A 58 11.11 -0.99 -5.33
C LEU A 58 10.18 -0.88 -4.10
N ASN A 59 9.08 -1.63 -4.06
CA ASN A 59 8.23 -1.66 -2.87
C ASN A 59 8.97 -2.19 -1.64
N LYS A 60 9.87 -3.17 -1.79
CA LYS A 60 10.69 -3.66 -0.68
C LYS A 60 11.73 -2.64 -0.25
N GLU A 61 12.42 -2.03 -1.20
CA GLU A 61 13.47 -1.02 -0.99
C GLU A 61 12.92 0.20 -0.24
N PHE A 62 11.74 0.69 -0.65
CA PHE A 62 11.09 1.82 0.00
C PHE A 62 10.19 1.43 1.19
N ASN A 63 10.18 0.15 1.58
CA ASN A 63 9.33 -0.41 2.63
C ASN A 63 7.84 -0.04 2.50
N ILE A 64 7.31 -0.14 1.28
CA ILE A 64 5.94 0.24 0.95
C ILE A 64 5.02 -0.96 1.15
N PRO A 65 3.93 -0.81 1.91
CA PRO A 65 3.00 -1.90 2.15
C PRO A 65 2.37 -2.36 0.83
N THR A 66 2.45 -3.66 0.58
CA THR A 66 1.78 -4.31 -0.54
C THR A 66 0.49 -4.96 -0.07
N THR A 67 -0.45 -5.19 -0.99
CA THR A 67 -1.69 -5.89 -0.66
C THR A 67 -1.36 -7.33 -0.29
N HIS A 68 -1.27 -7.61 1.01
CA HIS A 68 -1.16 -8.96 1.54
C HIS A 68 -2.55 -9.62 1.59
N LYS A 69 -2.59 -10.95 1.54
CA LYS A 69 -3.82 -11.68 1.83
C LYS A 69 -4.25 -11.33 3.26
N PRO A 70 -5.54 -11.05 3.51
CA PRO A 70 -6.01 -10.85 4.87
C PRO A 70 -5.70 -12.11 5.71
N PRO A 71 -5.40 -11.96 7.01
CA PRO A 71 -5.19 -13.11 7.87
C PRO A 71 -6.45 -13.98 7.92
N PRO A 72 -6.31 -15.29 8.17
CA PRO A 72 -7.45 -16.20 8.22
C PRO A 72 -8.45 -15.75 9.30
N LEU A 73 -9.75 -15.97 9.04
CA LEU A 73 -10.85 -15.57 9.91
C LEU A 73 -10.63 -15.85 11.41
N PRO A 74 -10.19 -17.05 11.84
CA PRO A 74 -9.95 -17.31 13.26
C PRO A 74 -8.90 -16.37 13.89
N VAL A 75 -7.88 -15.95 13.12
CA VAL A 75 -6.86 -15.00 13.58
C VAL A 75 -7.42 -13.57 13.62
N VAL A 76 -8.27 -13.21 12.67
CA VAL A 76 -8.97 -11.92 12.70
C VAL A 76 -9.88 -11.84 13.92
N THR A 77 -10.65 -12.89 14.20
CA THR A 77 -11.56 -12.92 15.36
C THR A 77 -10.81 -12.83 16.67
N THR A 78 -9.67 -13.51 16.83
CA THR A 78 -8.88 -13.42 18.07
C THR A 78 -8.29 -12.03 18.26
N LEU A 79 -7.80 -11.38 17.19
CA LEU A 79 -7.30 -10.00 17.24
C LEU A 79 -8.41 -9.01 17.60
N VAL A 80 -9.62 -9.18 17.05
CA VAL A 80 -10.76 -8.32 17.37
C VAL A 80 -11.19 -8.52 18.82
N CYS A 81 -11.33 -9.75 19.30
CA CYS A 81 -11.65 -10.03 20.70
C CYS A 81 -10.59 -9.43 21.65
N ALA A 82 -9.30 -9.64 21.37
CA ALA A 82 -8.22 -9.05 22.16
C ALA A 82 -8.27 -7.51 22.16
N LYS A 83 -8.64 -6.87 21.04
CA LYS A 83 -8.78 -5.41 20.98
C LYS A 83 -9.98 -4.92 21.79
N LEU A 84 -11.10 -5.66 21.76
CA LEU A 84 -12.30 -5.37 22.55
C LEU A 84 -12.05 -5.52 24.05
N GLU A 85 -11.33 -6.58 24.46
CA GLU A 85 -10.94 -6.79 25.86
C GLU A 85 -10.07 -5.65 26.39
N ASN A 86 -9.19 -5.09 25.54
CA ASN A 86 -8.37 -3.93 25.90
C ASN A 86 -9.13 -2.59 25.81
N ASP A 87 -10.30 -2.55 25.17
CA ASP A 87 -11.20 -1.37 25.12
C ASP A 87 -12.21 -1.42 26.28
N LEU A 88 -11.69 -1.49 27.51
CA LEU A 88 -12.46 -1.56 28.76
C LEU A 88 -13.45 -0.38 28.92
N ALA A 89 -13.21 0.75 28.26
CA ALA A 89 -14.03 1.94 28.33
C ALA A 89 -15.05 2.07 27.17
N GLN A 90 -15.07 1.13 26.21
CA GLN A 90 -15.87 1.19 24.98
C GLN A 90 -15.80 2.57 24.28
N GLY A 91 -14.64 3.23 24.35
CA GLY A 91 -14.47 4.59 23.84
C GLY A 91 -14.61 4.69 22.32
N ASN A 92 -14.47 3.56 21.62
CA ASN A 92 -14.67 3.43 20.18
C ASN A 92 -16.00 2.78 19.79
N GLY A 93 -16.91 2.56 20.75
CA GLY A 93 -18.24 2.05 20.48
C GLY A 93 -19.15 3.11 19.82
N PRO A 94 -20.24 2.69 19.14
CA PRO A 94 -21.19 3.62 18.55
C PRO A 94 -21.83 4.55 19.60
N GLU A 95 -21.97 4.10 20.84
CA GLU A 95 -22.46 4.95 21.94
C GLU A 95 -21.50 6.08 22.31
N ALA A 96 -20.19 5.86 22.24
CA ALA A 96 -19.20 6.89 22.54
C ALA A 96 -19.26 8.04 21.53
N TRP A 97 -19.48 7.73 20.24
CA TRP A 97 -19.70 8.75 19.20
C TRP A 97 -21.02 9.51 19.43
N ILE A 98 -22.08 8.80 19.82
CA ILE A 98 -23.38 9.41 20.15
C ILE A 98 -23.27 10.33 21.38
N ARG A 99 -22.43 10.00 22.36
CA ARG A 99 -22.22 10.79 23.57
C ARG A 99 -21.33 12.00 23.33
N ALA A 100 -20.25 11.85 22.55
CA ALA A 100 -19.36 12.94 22.16
C ALA A 100 -20.07 14.00 21.30
N GLY A 101 -20.99 13.60 20.41
CA GLY A 101 -21.78 14.52 19.60
C GLY A 101 -22.94 15.22 20.32
N ARG A 102 -23.21 14.89 21.60
CA ARG A 102 -24.35 15.41 22.37
C ARG A 102 -23.96 16.39 23.48
N GLY A 103 -22.68 16.72 23.63
CA GLY A 103 -22.20 17.66 24.64
C GLY A 103 -21.51 18.84 24.00
N GLU A 104 -22.28 19.83 23.52
CA GLU A 104 -21.85 21.21 23.24
C GLU A 104 -23.04 22.02 22.71
N ARG A 105 -24.08 22.18 23.54
CA ARG A 105 -25.09 23.25 23.40
C ARG A 105 -25.68 23.54 24.79
N GLU A 106 -24.88 24.18 25.63
CA GLU A 106 -25.38 25.07 26.69
C GLU A 106 -24.85 26.47 26.40
#